data_AF-A0A5P1UZZ3-F1
#
_entry.id   AF-A0A5P1UZZ3-F1
#
_cell.length_a   1.000
_cell.length_b   1.000
_cell.length_c   1.000
_cell.angle_alpha   90.00
_cell.angle_beta   90.00
_cell.angle_gamma   90.00
#
_symmetry.space_group_name_H-M   'P 1'
#
loop_
_entity.id
_entity.type
_entity.pdbx_description
1 polymer ?
#
loop_
_entity_poly.entity_id
_entity_poly.type
_entity_poly.pdbx_seq_one_letter_code
_entity_poly.pdbx_strand_id
1 'polypeptide(L)' 'MKLYKTSSSSKYCATCEYWGAMRQARSSYVESEEWGICSNRRGSFYGKEVKYKDRCTKYVKWIVLER' A
#
# COMPACT_ATOMS: atom_id res chain seq x y z
N MET A 1 0.67 16.88 -7.85
CA MET A 1 0.51 15.40 -7.88
C MET A 1 -0.90 15.04 -7.43
N LYS A 2 -1.54 14.06 -8.08
CA LYS A 2 -2.87 13.58 -7.70
C LYS A 2 -2.72 12.52 -6.61
N LEU A 3 -3.43 12.70 -5.49
CA LEU A 3 -3.47 11.72 -4.40
C LEU A 3 -4.69 10.81 -4.53
N TYR A 4 -4.51 9.55 -4.19
CA TYR A 4 -5.52 8.51 -4.23
C TYR A 4 -5.87 8.05 -2.82
N LYS A 5 -7.14 7.72 -2.60
CA LYS A 5 -7.66 7.32 -1.29
C LYS A 5 -8.04 5.85 -1.28
N THR A 6 -7.71 5.18 -0.18
CA THR A 6 -8.08 3.79 0.08
C THR A 6 -8.38 3.65 1.56
N SER A 7 -9.38 2.86 1.92
CA SER A 7 -9.71 2.62 3.33
C SER A 7 -8.52 2.00 4.06
N SER A 8 -8.23 2.47 5.27
CA SER A 8 -7.14 1.96 6.12
C SER A 8 -7.31 0.48 6.50
N SER A 9 -8.54 -0.06 6.40
CA SER A 9 -8.83 -1.48 6.66
C SER A 9 -8.75 -2.37 5.42
N SER A 10 -8.51 -1.79 4.23
CA SER A 10 -8.42 -2.56 2.99
C SER A 10 -7.12 -3.38 2.93
N LYS A 11 -7.15 -4.54 2.27
CA LYS A 11 -5.96 -5.36 1.99
C LYS A 11 -5.37 -5.03 0.61
N TYR A 12 -5.04 -3.76 0.40
CA TYR A 12 -4.48 -3.26 -0.86
C TYR A 12 -3.00 -2.89 -0.70
N CYS A 13 -2.31 -2.70 -1.82
CA CYS A 13 -0.90 -2.31 -1.83
C CYS A 13 -0.65 -1.03 -1.01
N ALA A 14 -1.49 0.00 -1.15
CA ALA A 14 -1.34 1.25 -0.41
C ALA A 14 -1.32 1.08 1.12
N THR A 15 -2.02 0.07 1.63
CA THR A 15 -2.11 -0.24 3.06
C THR A 15 -1.17 -1.38 3.48
N CYS A 16 -0.31 -1.85 2.56
CA CYS A 16 0.63 -2.96 2.78
C CYS A 16 2.01 -2.43 3.17
N GLU A 17 2.64 -2.97 4.22
CA GLU A 17 3.97 -2.57 4.70
C GLU A 17 5.02 -2.52 3.57
N TYR A 18 4.96 -3.46 2.63
CA TYR A 18 5.95 -3.61 1.56
C TYR A 18 5.75 -2.70 0.33
N TRP A 19 4.77 -1.81 0.32
CA TRP A 19 4.55 -0.93 -0.82
C TRP A 19 5.30 0.39 -0.65
N GLY A 20 6.29 0.60 -1.51
CA GLY A 20 7.27 1.68 -1.41
C GLY A 20 6.93 2.89 -2.26
N ALA A 21 5.78 3.51 -2.01
CA ALA A 21 5.43 4.83 -2.56
C ALA A 21 5.07 5.81 -1.45
N MET A 22 5.02 7.11 -1.79
CA MET A 22 4.63 8.12 -0.81
C MET A 22 3.18 7.90 -0.37
N ARG A 23 2.98 7.81 0.95
CA ARG A 23 1.67 7.62 1.56
C ARG A 23 1.56 8.27 2.93
N GLN A 24 0.34 8.66 3.28
CA GLN A 24 0.00 9.24 4.57
C GLN A 24 -1.25 8.55 5.13
N ALA A 25 -1.13 8.04 6.35
CA ALA A 25 -2.27 7.49 7.09
C ALA A 25 -3.11 8.62 7.68
N ARG A 26 -4.42 8.51 7.49
CA ARG A 26 -5.48 9.24 8.21
C ARG A 26 -6.31 8.21 8.97
N SER A 27 -7.13 8.67 9.91
CA SER A 27 -7.90 7.79 10.81
C SER A 27 -8.63 6.64 10.07
N SER A 28 -9.35 6.93 8.98
CA SER A 28 -10.13 5.92 8.22
C SER A 28 -9.60 5.60 6.82
N TYR A 29 -8.55 6.28 6.35
CA TYR A 29 -8.05 6.12 4.98
C TYR A 29 -6.55 6.39 4.86
N VAL A 30 -5.95 5.87 3.81
CA VAL A 30 -4.59 6.17 3.38
C VAL A 30 -4.67 7.01 2.11
N GLU A 31 -3.96 8.14 2.12
CA GLU A 31 -3.67 8.94 0.93
C GLU A 31 -2.35 8.47 0.36
N SER A 32 -2.29 8.20 -0.94
CA SER A 32 -1.07 7.72 -1.59
C SER A 32 -0.93 8.18 -3.04
N GLU A 33 0.24 7.97 -3.61
CA GLU A 33 0.44 7.99 -5.07
C GLU A 33 -0.35 6.85 -5.76
N GLU A 34 -0.44 6.89 -7.10
CA GLU A 34 -1.13 5.83 -7.84
C GLU A 34 -0.33 4.53 -7.87
N TRP A 35 0.99 4.66 -8.01
CA TRP A 35 1.92 3.58 -8.29
C TRP A 35 3.01 3.54 -7.23
N GLY A 36 3.50 2.33 -6.95
CA GLY A 36 4.62 2.12 -6.05
C GLY A 36 5.26 0.77 -6.26
N ILE A 37 6.52 0.64 -5.82
CA ILE A 37 7.27 -0.60 -5.98
C ILE A 37 6.97 -1.54 -4.82
N CYS A 38 6.70 -2.81 -5.13
CA CYS A 38 6.57 -3.85 -4.12
C CYS A 38 7.96 -4.35 -3.68
N SER A 39 8.29 -4.17 -2.39
CA SER A 39 9.57 -4.61 -1.80
C SER A 39 9.49 -6.00 -1.16
N ASN A 40 8.34 -6.68 -1.24
CA ASN A 40 8.17 -8.01 -0.66
C ASN A 40 8.91 -9.08 -1.45
N ARG A 41 10.10 -9.47 -0.98
CA ARG A 41 10.94 -10.53 -1.56
C ARG A 41 10.26 -11.90 -1.66
N ARG A 42 9.19 -12.14 -0.89
CA ARG A 42 8.45 -13.41 -0.89
C ARG A 42 7.29 -13.45 -1.89
N GLY A 43 7.02 -12.34 -2.59
CA GLY A 43 5.90 -12.21 -3.53
C GLY A 43 6.36 -12.17 -4.99
N SER A 44 5.47 -12.57 -5.90
CA SER A 44 5.71 -12.55 -7.37
C SER A 44 5.84 -11.14 -7.97
N PHE A 45 5.59 -10.11 -7.16
CA PHE A 45 5.66 -8.70 -7.53
C PHE A 45 6.91 -7.99 -6.98
N TYR A 46 7.87 -8.72 -6.38
CA TYR A 46 9.10 -8.11 -5.90
C TYR A 46 9.80 -7.28 -7.00
N GLY A 47 10.09 -6.02 -6.69
CA GLY A 47 10.73 -5.08 -7.61
C GLY A 47 9.82 -4.57 -8.74
N LYS A 48 8.55 -4.97 -8.78
CA LYS A 48 7.59 -4.52 -9.79
C LYS A 48 6.77 -3.35 -9.28
N GLU A 49 6.41 -2.47 -10.20
CA GLU A 49 5.47 -1.39 -9.95
C GLU A 49 4.04 -1.93 -9.93
N VAL A 50 3.29 -1.59 -8.89
CA VAL A 50 1.90 -2.04 -8.66
C VAL A 50 1.04 -0.86 -8.22
N LYS A 51 -0.26 -0.92 -8.53
CA LYS A 51 -1.19 0.16 -8.19
C LYS A 51 -1.56 0.13 -6.72
N TYR A 52 -1.85 1.30 -6.18
CA TYR A 52 -2.29 1.51 -4.81
C TYR A 52 -3.47 0.60 -4.40
N LYS A 53 -4.39 0.31 -5.33
CA LYS A 53 -5.60 -0.50 -5.12
C LYS A 53 -5.47 -1.97 -5.50
N ASP A 54 -4.28 -2.42 -5.92
CA ASP A 54 -4.09 -3.83 -6.24
C ASP A 54 -4.17 -4.68 -4.97
N ARG A 55 -4.83 -5.83 -5.06
CA ARG A 55 -4.90 -6.77 -3.93
C ARG A 55 -3.56 -7.44 -3.72
N CYS A 56 -3.11 -7.51 -2.47
CA CYS A 56 -1.89 -8.21 -2.10
C CYS A 56 -2.23 -9.52 -1.38
N THR A 57 -1.85 -10.67 -1.95
CA THR A 57 -2.06 -11.98 -1.31
C THR A 57 -1.07 -12.24 -0.16
N LYS A 58 0.08 -11.56 -0.20
CA LYS A 58 1.11 -11.56 0.87
C LYS A 58 1.04 -10.26 1.67
N TYR A 59 -0.18 -9.75 1.86
CA TYR A 59 -0.46 -8.51 2.56
C TYR A 59 0.07 -8.58 4.00
N VAL A 60 0.82 -7.56 4.38
CA VAL A 60 1.20 -7.29 5.77
C VAL A 60 0.72 -5.88 6.06
N LYS A 61 -0.10 -5.73 7.12
CA LYS A 61 -0.69 -4.44 7.46
C LYS A 61 0.42 -3.44 7.76
N TRP A 62 0.31 -2.26 7.16
CA TRP A 62 1.24 -1.18 7.46
C TRP A 62 1.13 -0.79 8.93
N ILE A 63 2.24 -0.85 9.67
CA ILE A 63 2.25 -0.71 11.14
C ILE A 63 1.62 0.61 11.64
N VAL A 64 1.71 1.67 10.85
CA VAL A 64 1.11 2.98 11.17
C VAL A 64 -0.43 2.92 11.22
N LEU A 65 -1.05 1.92 10.60
CA LEU A 65 -2.50 1.69 10.61
C LEU A 65 -3.00 0.87 11.82
N GLU A 66 -2.11 0.53 12.75
CA GLU A 66 -2.46 -0.17 14.01
C GLU A 66 -2.55 0.77 15.22
N ARG A 67 -2.44 2.10 14.99
CA ARG A 67 -2.64 3.14 16.00
C ARG A 67 -4.10 3.36 16.36
#